data_AF-A0A1Y2MH93-F1
#
_entry.id   AF-A0A1Y2MH93-F1
#
_cell.length_a   1.000
_cell.length_b   1.000
_cell.length_c   1.000
_cell.angle_alpha   90.00
_cell.angle_beta   90.00
_cell.angle_gamma   90.00
#
_symmetry.space_group_name_H-M   'P 1'
#
loop_
_entity.id
_entity.type
_entity.pdbx_description
1 polymer ?
#
loop_
_entity_poly.entity_id
_entity_poly.type
_entity_poly.pdbx_seq_one_letter_code
_entity_poly.pdbx_strand_id
1 'polypeptide(L)'
;MEAGWVTTDVGRQPWIVYGLLRTEDAVSPAAGLHLGVWAVSAIYVILTALTIVVLRRLAASHRLVAPRDPPPVDREQPPTAPADDRSDRR
;
A
#
# COMPACT_ATOMS: atom_id res chain seq x y z
N MET A 1 5.99 -13.72 -3.13
CA MET A 1 5.81 -13.81 -4.59
C MET A 1 7.16 -13.91 -5.29
N GLU A 2 8.13 -13.04 -4.99
CA GLU A 2 9.43 -13.01 -5.69
C GLU A 2 10.25 -14.30 -5.59
N ALA A 3 10.17 -15.02 -4.48
CA ALA A 3 10.92 -16.27 -4.29
C ALA A 3 10.63 -17.34 -5.38
N GLY A 4 9.40 -17.39 -5.91
CA GLY A 4 9.06 -18.32 -7.00
C GLY A 4 9.79 -17.96 -8.29
N TRP A 5 9.81 -16.66 -8.63
CA TRP A 5 10.50 -16.14 -9.81
C TRP A 5 12.02 -16.36 -9.71
N VAL A 6 12.59 -16.09 -8.52
CA VAL A 6 14.01 -16.35 -8.24
C VAL A 6 14.34 -17.83 -8.39
N THR A 7 13.50 -18.74 -7.88
CA THR A 7 13.74 -20.18 -8.00
C THR A 7 13.76 -20.63 -9.46
N THR A 8 12.83 -20.14 -10.28
CA THR A 8 12.78 -20.49 -11.71
C THR A 8 13.95 -19.89 -12.51
N ASP A 9 14.40 -18.68 -12.17
CA ASP A 9 15.49 -18.03 -12.90
C ASP A 9 16.87 -18.46 -12.46
N VAL A 10 17.10 -18.58 -11.17
CA VAL A 10 18.39 -19.04 -10.63
C VAL A 10 18.51 -20.56 -10.80
N GLY A 11 17.41 -21.31 -10.75
CA GLY A 11 17.41 -22.76 -10.93
C GLY A 11 17.91 -23.24 -12.30
N ARG A 12 17.89 -22.39 -13.33
CA ARG A 12 18.46 -22.69 -14.65
C ARG A 12 19.93 -22.31 -14.82
N GLN A 13 20.53 -21.59 -13.87
CA GLN A 13 21.98 -21.32 -13.89
C GLN A 13 22.75 -22.65 -13.89
N PRO A 14 23.84 -22.81 -14.67
CA PRO A 14 24.57 -21.77 -15.42
C PRO A 14 24.13 -21.59 -16.88
N TRP A 15 22.95 -22.08 -17.28
CA TRP A 15 22.54 -22.11 -18.69
C TRP A 15 21.51 -21.02 -19.01
N ILE A 16 21.73 -20.31 -20.12
CA ILE A 16 20.70 -19.50 -20.77
C ILE A 16 19.88 -20.40 -21.70
N VAL A 17 20.57 -21.21 -22.50
CA VAL A 17 20.00 -22.26 -23.35
C VAL A 17 20.75 -23.56 -23.05
N TYR A 18 20.03 -24.57 -22.55
CA TYR A 18 20.63 -25.83 -22.13
C TYR A 18 21.44 -26.50 -23.25
N GLY A 19 22.69 -26.87 -22.93
CA GLY A 19 23.61 -27.54 -23.85
C GLY A 19 24.15 -26.67 -24.99
N LEU A 20 23.75 -25.39 -25.06
CA LEU A 20 24.08 -24.50 -26.16
C LEU A 20 24.77 -23.20 -25.72
N LEU A 21 24.27 -22.52 -24.68
CA LEU A 21 24.79 -21.22 -24.25
C LEU A 21 24.79 -21.09 -22.72
N ARG A 22 25.98 -20.88 -22.16
CA ARG A 22 26.18 -20.60 -20.74
C ARG A 22 26.05 -19.10 -20.44
N THR A 23 25.78 -18.79 -19.17
CA THR A 23 25.68 -17.41 -18.70
C THR A 23 27.01 -16.68 -18.71
N GLU A 24 28.13 -17.38 -18.47
CA GLU A 24 29.49 -16.82 -18.54
C GLU A 24 29.87 -16.36 -19.95
N ASP A 25 29.49 -17.14 -20.98
CA ASP A 25 29.81 -16.86 -22.38
C ASP A 25 28.96 -15.72 -22.96
N ALA A 26 27.85 -15.36 -22.31
CA ALA A 26 26.92 -14.34 -22.78
C ALA A 26 27.25 -12.93 -22.27
N VAL A 27 28.28 -12.77 -21.43
CA VAL A 27 28.66 -11.46 -20.88
C VAL A 27 29.41 -10.64 -21.92
N SER A 28 28.83 -9.52 -22.33
CA SER A 28 29.51 -8.54 -23.20
C SER A 28 30.34 -7.55 -22.37
N PRO A 29 31.63 -7.33 -22.66
CA PRO A 29 32.43 -6.31 -21.99
C PRO A 29 31.88 -4.92 -22.28
N ALA A 30 31.37 -4.25 -21.25
CA ALA A 30 30.85 -2.89 -21.34
C ALA A 30 31.56 -2.00 -20.32
N ALA A 31 32.39 -1.07 -20.83
CA ALA A 31 33.00 -0.05 -19.98
C ALA A 31 31.89 0.80 -19.33
N GLY A 32 31.94 0.94 -18.00
CA GLY A 32 30.97 1.74 -17.26
C GLY A 32 29.65 1.04 -16.90
N LEU A 33 29.52 -0.30 -17.08
CA LEU A 33 28.31 -1.03 -16.71
C LEU A 33 27.88 -0.77 -15.25
N HIS A 34 28.84 -0.72 -14.33
CA HIS A 34 28.61 -0.42 -12.92
C HIS A 34 27.91 0.92 -12.72
N LEU A 35 28.30 1.96 -13.47
CA LEU A 35 27.70 3.29 -13.36
C LEU A 35 26.22 3.26 -13.79
N GLY A 36 25.91 2.55 -14.87
CA GLY A 36 24.53 2.35 -15.32
C GLY A 36 23.67 1.61 -14.29
N VAL A 37 24.20 0.53 -13.71
CA VAL A 37 23.52 -0.23 -12.64
C VAL A 37 23.23 0.65 -11.43
N TRP A 38 24.21 1.44 -10.97
CA TRP A 38 24.01 2.35 -9.83
C TRP A 38 23.03 3.47 -10.14
N ALA A 39 23.10 4.06 -11.33
CA ALA A 39 22.17 5.11 -11.75
C ALA A 39 20.72 4.63 -11.77
N VAL A 40 20.46 3.48 -12.41
CA VAL A 40 19.11 2.89 -12.45
C VAL A 40 18.65 2.51 -11.06
N SER A 41 19.50 1.86 -10.25
CA SER A 41 19.16 1.48 -8.87
C SER A 41 18.78 2.70 -8.02
N ALA A 42 19.53 3.80 -8.12
CA ALA A 42 19.24 5.04 -7.41
C ALA A 42 17.87 5.62 -7.81
N ILE A 43 17.54 5.61 -9.09
CA ILE A 43 16.23 6.05 -9.60
C ILE A 43 15.11 5.23 -8.96
N TYR A 44 15.21 3.89 -8.99
CA TYR A 44 14.19 3.02 -8.40
C TYR A 44 14.04 3.21 -6.89
N VAL A 45 15.14 3.42 -6.16
CA VAL A 45 15.11 3.71 -4.72
C VAL A 45 14.39 5.04 -4.45
N ILE A 46 14.70 6.10 -5.19
CA ILE A 46 14.06 7.41 -5.04
C ILE A 46 12.57 7.32 -5.36
N LEU A 47 12.20 6.67 -6.48
CA LEU A 47 10.80 6.47 -6.86
C LEU A 47 10.03 5.68 -5.82
N THR A 48 10.64 4.63 -5.26
CA THR A 48 10.03 3.81 -4.21
C THR A 48 9.81 4.64 -2.95
N ALA A 49 10.80 5.42 -2.51
CA ALA A 49 10.69 6.29 -1.35
C ALA A 49 9.60 7.36 -1.53
N LEU A 50 9.58 8.04 -2.68
CA LEU A 50 8.54 9.03 -3.02
C LEU A 50 7.15 8.41 -3.02
N THR A 51 6.99 7.24 -3.66
CA THR A 51 5.75 6.48 -3.68
C THR A 51 5.28 6.17 -2.25
N ILE A 52 6.16 5.65 -1.39
CA ILE A 52 5.84 5.35 0.01
C ILE A 52 5.41 6.62 0.76
N VAL A 53 6.11 7.75 0.57
CA VAL A 53 5.76 9.04 1.22
C VAL A 53 4.39 9.52 0.76
N VAL A 54 4.10 9.50 -0.54
CA VAL A 54 2.82 9.91 -1.11
C VAL A 54 1.70 9.02 -0.58
N LEU A 55 1.87 7.69 -0.60
CA LEU A 55 0.88 6.76 -0.09
C LEU A 55 0.62 6.94 1.42
N ARG A 56 1.67 7.18 2.22
CA ARG A 56 1.53 7.48 3.65
C ARG A 56 0.78 8.79 3.89
N ARG A 57 1.09 9.83 3.11
CA ARG A 57 0.39 11.13 3.20
C ARG A 57 -1.07 11.02 2.81
N LEU A 58 -1.38 10.32 1.72
CA LEU A 58 -2.75 10.10 1.26
C LEU A 58 -3.56 9.25 2.25
N ALA A 59 -2.96 8.19 2.81
CA ALA A 59 -3.61 7.39 3.83
C ALA A 59 -3.89 8.18 5.11
N ALA A 60 -2.97 9.08 5.51
CA ALA A 60 -3.17 9.95 6.66
C ALA A 60 -4.25 11.02 6.42
N SER A 61 -4.29 11.64 5.24
CA SER A 61 -5.32 12.64 4.92
C SER A 61 -6.72 12.02 4.82
N HIS A 62 -6.86 10.81 4.27
CA HIS A 62 -8.15 10.12 4.20
C HIS A 62 -8.71 9.75 5.59
N ARG A 63 -7.86 9.51 6.59
CA ARG A 63 -8.28 9.26 7.98
C ARG A 63 -8.88 10.50 8.65
N LEU A 64 -8.51 11.70 8.22
CA LEU A 64 -9.05 12.96 8.74
C LEU A 64 -10.41 13.32 8.14
N VAL A 65 -10.75 12.73 6.97
CA VAL A 65 -12.02 12.88 6.26
C VAL A 65 -12.83 11.57 6.33
N ALA A 66 -12.63 10.76 7.37
CA ALA A 66 -13.61 9.73 7.70
C ALA A 66 -14.87 10.44 8.24
N PRO A 67 -16.09 10.09 7.79
CA PRO A 67 -17.31 10.64 8.37
C PRO A 67 -17.24 10.52 9.90
N ARG A 68 -17.32 11.65 10.62
CA ARG A 68 -17.63 11.59 12.05
C ARG A 68 -18.96 10.83 12.12
N ASP A 69 -19.04 9.80 12.96
CA ASP A 69 -20.33 9.24 13.33
C ASP A 69 -21.24 10.43 13.69
N PRO A 70 -22.44 10.54 13.09
CA PRO A 70 -23.36 11.59 13.50
C PRO A 70 -23.47 11.52 15.03
N PRO A 71 -23.48 12.67 15.73
CA PRO A 71 -23.61 12.69 17.17
C PRO A 71 -24.77 11.76 17.56
N PRO A 72 -24.65 10.98 18.66
CA PRO A 72 -25.68 10.03 19.05
C PRO A 72 -27.02 10.76 18.97
N VAL A 73 -27.89 10.33 18.06
CA VAL A 73 -29.23 10.90 18.01
C VAL A 73 -29.84 10.54 19.36
N ASP A 74 -30.14 11.56 20.18
CA ASP A 74 -30.77 11.41 21.49
C ASP A 74 -32.13 10.73 21.29
N ARG A 75 -32.14 9.39 21.24
CA ARG A 75 -33.35 8.58 21.06
C ARG A 75 -34.13 8.40 22.37
N GLU A 76 -33.93 9.30 23.34
CA GLU A 76 -34.49 9.17 24.69
C GLU A 76 -34.97 10.50 25.27
N GLN A 77 -35.76 11.26 24.50
CA GLN A 77 -36.77 12.08 25.14
C GLN A 77 -38.14 11.57 24.70
N PRO A 78 -38.74 10.61 25.46
CA PRO A 78 -40.16 10.35 25.33
C PRO A 78 -40.89 11.70 25.41
N PRO A 79 -41.85 11.99 24.51
CA PRO A 79 -42.65 13.19 24.65
C PRO A 79 -43.21 13.21 26.06
N THR A 80 -42.83 14.25 26.83
CA THR A 80 -43.41 14.53 28.13
C THR A 80 -44.92 14.46 27.96
N ALA A 81 -45.53 13.39 28.45
CA ALA A 81 -46.97 13.24 28.40
C ALA A 81 -47.56 14.49 29.06
N PRO A 82 -48.57 15.15 28.45
CA PRO A 82 -49.20 16.30 29.07
C PRO A 82 -49.72 15.85 30.44
N ALA A 83 -49.34 16.59 31.49
CA ALA A 83 -49.81 16.35 32.84
C ALA A 83 -51.34 16.30 32.83
N ASP A 84 -51.91 15.10 33.09
CA ASP A 84 -53.35 14.90 33.27
C ASP A 84 -53.75 15.58 34.58
N ASP A 85 -54.08 16.86 34.47
CA ASP A 85 -54.73 17.65 35.52
C ASP A 85 -56.17 17.16 35.68
N ARG A 86 -56.33 16.09 36.47
CA ARG A 86 -57.65 15.48 36.76
C ARG A 86 -57.92 15.35 38.26
N SER A 87 -57.25 16.15 39.09
CA SER A 87 -57.45 16.14 40.55
C SER A 87 -58.46 17.15 41.09
N ASP A 88 -59.00 18.06 40.29
CA ASP A 88 -59.88 19.16 40.76
C ASP A 88 -61.41 18.92 40.61
N ARG A 89 -61.86 17.66 40.70
CA ARG A 89 -63.30 17.35 40.87
C ARG A 89 -63.52 16.38 42.02
N ARG A 90 -63.50 16.87 43.26
CA ARG A 90 -64.28 16.34 44.39
C ARG A 90 -64.60 17.44 45.39
#